data_AF-A0A382ZNP4-F1
#
_entry.id   AF-A0A382ZNP4-F1
#
_cell.length_a   1.000
_cell.length_b   1.000
_cell.length_c   1.000
_cell.angle_alpha   90.00
_cell.angle_beta   90.00
_cell.angle_gamma   90.00
#
_symmetry.space_group_name_H-M   'P 1'
#
loop_
_entity.id
_entity.type
_entity.pdbx_description
1 polymer ?
#
loop_
_entity_poly.entity_id
_entity_poly.type
_entity_poly.pdbx_seq_one_letter_code
_entity_poly.pdbx_strand_id
1 'polypeptide(L)'
;VTIEPQEFSVLLKCTCDIAHAAGQLINDFAVTRKDASFRVKKDLSPVTDADEAANELITRLLRKLPHKIPIVAEESVAIGDIPNIDNGIFWLVDPL
;
A
#
# COMPACT_ATOMS: atom_id res chain seq x y z
N VAL A 1 7.69 -6.20 -17.44
CA VAL A 1 6.24 -6.35 -17.61
C VAL A 1 5.82 -5.37 -18.68
N THR A 2 4.94 -5.74 -19.60
CA THR A 2 4.33 -4.81 -20.55
C THR A 2 2.86 -4.72 -20.19
N ILE A 3 2.35 -3.49 -20.03
CA ILE A 3 0.94 -3.22 -19.76
C ILE A 3 0.38 -2.62 -21.03
N GLU A 4 -0.60 -3.28 -21.63
CA GLU A 4 -1.23 -2.79 -22.84
C GLU A 4 -2.18 -1.62 -22.53
N PRO A 5 -2.38 -0.66 -23.45
CA PRO A 5 -3.21 0.51 -23.19
C PRO A 5 -4.63 0.21 -22.70
N GLN A 6 -5.25 -0.86 -23.21
CA GLN A 6 -6.57 -1.31 -22.79
C GLN A 6 -6.64 -1.79 -21.33
N GLU A 7 -5.53 -2.27 -20.77
CA GLU A 7 -5.45 -2.79 -19.41
C GLU A 7 -5.37 -1.68 -18.36
N PHE A 8 -4.96 -0.46 -18.75
CA PHE A 8 -4.91 0.68 -17.82
C PHE A 8 -6.27 1.00 -17.20
N SER A 9 -7.36 0.86 -17.96
CA SER A 9 -8.70 1.11 -17.44
C SER A 9 -9.06 0.15 -16.29
N VAL A 10 -8.66 -1.11 -16.40
CA VAL A 10 -8.88 -2.15 -15.38
C VAL A 10 -7.98 -1.89 -14.17
N LEU A 11 -6.69 -1.65 -14.38
CA LEU A 11 -5.75 -1.34 -13.30
C LEU A 11 -6.15 -0.07 -12.55
N LEU A 12 -6.58 0.98 -13.25
CA LEU A 12 -7.07 2.21 -12.65
C LEU A 12 -8.28 1.95 -11.76
N LYS A 13 -9.28 1.25 -12.29
CA LYS A 13 -10.49 0.91 -11.53
C LYS A 13 -10.15 0.12 -10.26
N CYS A 14 -9.35 -0.94 -10.40
CA CYS A 14 -8.94 -1.76 -9.26
C CYS A 14 -8.12 -0.96 -8.24
N THR A 15 -7.22 -0.09 -8.68
CA THR A 15 -6.39 0.72 -7.77
C THR A 15 -7.25 1.74 -7.01
N CYS A 16 -8.25 2.36 -7.66
CA CYS A 16 -9.23 3.20 -6.97
C CYS A 16 -10.02 2.42 -5.92
N ASP A 17 -10.49 1.22 -6.25
CA ASP A 17 -11.25 0.38 -5.31
C ASP A 17 -10.36 -0.04 -4.10
N ILE A 18 -9.08 -0.33 -4.34
CA ILE A 18 -8.09 -0.64 -3.29
C ILE A 18 -7.86 0.59 -2.39
N ALA A 19 -7.65 1.77 -2.98
CA ALA A 19 -7.43 3.01 -2.23
C ALA A 19 -8.65 3.38 -1.37
N HIS A 20 -9.87 3.20 -1.91
CA HIS A 20 -11.09 3.40 -1.13
C HIS A 20 -11.20 2.43 0.04
N ALA A 21 -10.89 1.14 -0.16
CA ALA A 21 -10.91 0.15 0.91
C ALA A 21 -9.89 0.47 2.01
N ALA A 22 -8.69 0.95 1.65
CA ALA A 22 -7.69 1.42 2.60
C ALA A 22 -8.18 2.63 3.39
N GLY A 23 -8.74 3.64 2.71
CA GLY A 23 -9.30 4.82 3.36
C GLY A 23 -10.45 4.49 4.33
N GLN A 24 -11.31 3.53 3.99
CA GLN A 24 -12.34 3.04 4.90
C GLN A 24 -11.75 2.39 6.15
N LEU A 25 -10.76 1.51 5.97
CA LEU A 25 -10.05 0.87 7.07
C LEU A 25 -9.41 1.90 8.00
N ILE A 26 -8.68 2.88 7.45
CA ILE A 26 -8.05 3.97 8.23
C ILE A 26 -9.08 4.76 9.03
N ASN A 27 -10.23 5.10 8.41
CA ASN A 27 -11.31 5.80 9.11
C ASN A 27 -11.90 4.96 10.25
N ASP A 28 -12.06 3.65 10.06
CA ASP A 28 -12.53 2.74 11.11
C ASP A 28 -11.56 2.71 12.30
N PHE A 29 -10.25 2.70 12.04
CA PHE A 29 -9.23 2.85 13.09
C PHE A 29 -9.40 4.19 13.83
N ALA A 30 -9.54 5.30 13.11
CA ALA A 30 -9.70 6.62 13.71
C ALA A 30 -10.95 6.74 14.61
N VAL A 31 -12.06 6.06 14.25
CA VAL A 31 -13.29 6.08 15.04
C VAL A 31 -13.23 5.14 16.24
N THR A 32 -12.64 3.96 16.08
CA THR A 32 -12.66 2.89 17.11
C THR A 32 -11.51 2.99 18.11
N ARG A 33 -10.39 3.61 17.74
CA ARG A 33 -9.19 3.78 18.57
C ARG A 33 -8.96 5.26 18.90
N LYS A 34 -9.79 5.81 19.80
CA LYS A 34 -9.66 7.22 20.23
C LYS A 34 -8.31 7.57 20.87
N ASP A 35 -7.62 6.56 21.41
CA ASP A 35 -6.27 6.68 21.98
C ASP A 35 -5.24 5.93 21.12
N ALA A 36 -5.33 6.05 19.79
CA ALA A 36 -4.40 5.38 18.88
C ALA A 36 -2.94 5.74 19.24
N SER A 37 -2.22 4.76 19.79
CA SER A 37 -0.81 4.90 20.10
C SER A 37 0.00 4.85 18.81
N PHE A 38 0.80 5.87 18.56
CA PHE A 38 1.82 5.81 17.51
C PHE A 38 3.09 5.17 18.06
N ARG A 39 3.75 4.38 17.22
CA ARG A 39 5.13 3.93 17.40
C ARG A 39 6.03 4.84 16.58
N VAL A 40 7.34 4.83 16.85
CA VAL A 40 8.32 5.64 16.11
C VAL A 40 9.24 4.70 15.34
N LYS A 41 9.35 4.91 14.02
CA LYS A 41 10.25 4.16 13.13
C LYS A 41 11.72 4.55 13.38
N LYS A 42 12.65 3.81 12.75
CA LYS A 42 14.10 4.07 12.88
C LYS A 42 14.54 5.45 12.38
N ASP A 43 13.80 6.02 11.43
CA ASP A 43 14.02 7.35 10.89
C ASP A 43 13.28 8.45 11.66
N LEU A 44 12.71 8.11 12.82
CA LEU A 44 11.96 8.98 13.73
C LEU A 44 10.59 9.43 13.22
N SER A 45 10.11 8.88 12.09
CA SER A 45 8.72 9.09 11.66
C SER A 45 7.73 8.33 12.56
N PRO A 46 6.52 8.87 12.81
CA PRO A 46 5.47 8.15 13.51
C PRO A 46 4.88 7.06 12.60
N VAL A 47 4.45 5.95 13.19
CA VAL A 47 3.67 4.90 12.53
C VAL A 47 2.54 4.47 13.46
N THR A 48 1.33 4.34 12.93
CA THR A 48 0.17 3.86 13.68
C THR A 48 -0.21 2.45 13.25
N ASP A 49 -1.07 1.80 14.03
CA ASP A 49 -1.67 0.52 13.62
C ASP A 49 -2.49 0.66 12.32
N ALA A 50 -2.94 1.87 11.99
CA ALA A 50 -3.66 2.14 10.75
C ALA A 50 -2.71 2.11 9.53
N ASP A 51 -1.49 2.64 9.65
CA ASP A 51 -0.48 2.59 8.58
C ASP A 51 -0.12 1.14 8.23
N GLU A 52 0.18 0.32 9.24
CA GLU A 52 0.52 -1.09 9.05
C GLU A 52 -0.65 -1.88 8.44
N ALA A 53 -1.87 -1.65 8.92
CA ALA A 53 -3.06 -2.32 8.42
C ALA A 53 -3.41 -1.88 6.97
N ALA A 54 -3.26 -0.60 6.66
CA ALA A 54 -3.44 -0.08 5.31
C ALA A 54 -2.38 -0.64 4.35
N ASN A 55 -1.11 -0.67 4.75
CA ASN A 55 -0.03 -1.30 3.98
C ASN A 55 -0.33 -2.77 3.68
N GLU A 56 -0.74 -3.54 4.69
CA GLU A 56 -1.06 -4.95 4.51
C GLU A 56 -2.23 -5.14 3.54
N LEU A 57 -3.30 -4.36 3.69
CA LEU A 57 -4.46 -4.41 2.80
C LEU A 57 -4.08 -4.07 1.36
N ILE A 58 -3.40 -2.94 1.14
CA ILE A 58 -3.03 -2.45 -0.20
C ILE A 58 -2.10 -3.46 -0.87
N THR A 59 -1.01 -3.85 -0.22
CA THR A 59 -0.03 -4.78 -0.80
C THR A 59 -0.65 -6.14 -1.12
N ARG A 60 -1.52 -6.66 -0.23
CA ARG A 60 -2.23 -7.92 -0.46
C ARG A 60 -3.18 -7.85 -1.65
N LEU A 61 -3.86 -6.74 -1.88
CA LEU A 61 -4.78 -6.58 -3.01
C LEU A 61 -4.04 -6.29 -4.32
N LEU A 62 -3.00 -5.46 -4.30
CA LEU A 62 -2.13 -5.22 -5.48
C LEU A 62 -1.49 -6.53 -5.98
N ARG A 63 -1.06 -7.42 -5.07
CA ARG A 63 -0.53 -8.76 -5.43
C ARG A 63 -1.54 -9.66 -6.14
N LYS A 64 -2.85 -9.36 -6.06
CA LYS A 64 -3.91 -10.09 -6.75
C LYS A 64 -4.24 -9.53 -8.14
N LEU A 65 -3.72 -8.35 -8.48
CA LEU A 65 -3.96 -7.76 -9.79
C LEU A 65 -3.23 -8.54 -10.89
N PRO A 66 -3.69 -8.42 -12.14
CA PRO A 66 -2.95 -8.92 -13.29
C PRO A 66 -1.56 -8.29 -13.31
N HIS A 67 -0.60 -9.07 -13.81
CA HIS A 67 0.83 -8.73 -13.84
C HIS A 67 1.46 -8.66 -12.45
N LYS A 68 2.50 -9.46 -12.23
CA LYS A 68 3.26 -9.48 -10.97
C LYS A 68 4.18 -8.26 -10.87
N ILE A 69 3.58 -7.07 -10.85
CA ILE A 69 4.29 -5.79 -10.76
C ILE A 69 4.89 -5.67 -9.34
N PRO A 70 6.20 -5.38 -9.20
CA PRO A 70 6.83 -5.12 -7.92
C PRO A 70 6.10 -4.02 -7.13
N ILE A 71 6.05 -4.16 -5.80
CA ILE A 71 5.39 -3.19 -4.91
C ILE A 71 6.44 -2.64 -3.95
N VAL A 72 6.76 -1.37 -4.08
CA VAL A 72 7.58 -0.62 -3.15
C VAL A 72 6.64 0.14 -2.22
N ALA A 73 6.52 -0.30 -0.98
CA ALA A 73 5.63 0.33 0.00
C ALA A 73 6.42 0.75 1.25
N GLU A 74 6.12 1.93 1.80
CA GLU A 74 6.88 2.53 2.92
C GLU A 74 7.08 1.56 4.09
N GLU A 75 6.00 0.99 4.62
CA GLU A 75 6.09 0.07 5.77
C GLU A 75 6.79 -1.25 5.43
N SER A 76 6.72 -1.68 4.17
CA SER A 76 7.41 -2.90 3.72
C SER A 76 8.92 -2.67 3.60
N VAL A 77 9.31 -1.51 3.08
CA VAL A 77 10.72 -1.09 2.99
C VAL A 77 11.32 -0.88 4.38
N ALA A 78 10.56 -0.33 5.34
CA ALA A 78 11.01 -0.11 6.70
C ALA A 78 11.44 -1.41 7.43
N ILE A 79 10.87 -2.56 7.04
CA ILE A 79 11.23 -3.89 7.56
C ILE A 79 12.21 -4.67 6.66
N GLY A 80 12.69 -4.05 5.58
CA GLY A 80 13.70 -4.62 4.67
C GLY A 80 13.15 -5.40 3.47
N ASP A 81 11.84 -5.34 3.20
CA ASP A 81 11.26 -5.89 1.96
C ASP A 81 11.48 -4.90 0.80
N ILE A 82 12.60 -5.06 0.11
CA ILE A 82 13.03 -4.19 -1.01
C ILE A 82 12.98 -5.02 -2.30
N PRO A 83 11.94 -4.87 -3.14
CA PRO A 83 11.83 -5.64 -4.37
C PRO A 83 12.78 -5.13 -5.46
N ASN A 84 13.16 -6.01 -6.39
CA ASN A 84 13.87 -5.60 -7.60
C ASN A 84 12.90 -4.87 -8.56
N ILE A 85 13.31 -3.67 -8.99
CA ILE A 85 12.54 -2.79 -9.89
C ILE A 85 13.23 -2.51 -11.24
N ASP A 86 14.26 -3.28 -11.60
CA ASP A 86 15.08 -3.06 -12.81
C ASP A 86 14.27 -3.06 -14.12
N ASN A 87 13.08 -3.65 -14.08
CA ASN A 87 12.13 -3.71 -15.19
C ASN A 87 11.31 -2.41 -15.39
N GLY A 88 11.57 -1.35 -14.61
CA GLY A 88 11.06 0.02 -14.81
C GLY A 88 9.60 0.27 -14.42
N ILE A 89 8.79 -0.77 -14.20
CA ILE A 89 7.39 -0.66 -13.76
C ILE A 89 7.25 -1.23 -12.36
N PHE A 90 6.73 -0.44 -11.43
CA PHE A 90 6.45 -0.82 -10.06
C PHE A 90 5.29 0.00 -9.50
N TRP A 91 4.63 -0.52 -8.46
CA TRP A 91 3.74 0.26 -7.61
C TRP A 91 4.55 0.96 -6.53
N LEU A 92 4.34 2.26 -6.37
CA LEU A 92 4.85 3.03 -5.25
C LEU A 92 3.70 3.34 -4.30
N VAL A 93 3.80 2.90 -3.05
CA VAL A 93 2.71 2.97 -2.07
C VAL A 93 3.18 3.68 -0.81
N ASP A 94 2.47 4.74 -0.47
CA ASP A 94 2.47 5.38 0.83
C ASP A 94 1.07 5.14 1.44
N PRO A 95 0.95 4.30 2.49
CA PRO A 95 -0.34 3.79 2.96
C PRO A 95 -1.14 4.79 3.81
N LEU A 96 -0.49 5.75 4.48
CA LEU A 96 -1.13 6.80 5.28
C LEU A 96 -0.23 8.04 5.46
#